data_AF-A0A851GKS7-F1
#
_entry.id   AF-A0A851GKS7-F1
#
_cell.length_a   1.000
_cell.length_b   1.000
_cell.length_c   1.000
_cell.angle_alpha   90.00
_cell.angle_beta   90.00
_cell.angle_gamma   90.00
#
_symmetry.space_group_name_H-M   'P 1'
#
loop_
_entity.id
_entity.type
_entity.pdbx_description
1 polymer ?
#
loop_
_entity_poly.entity_id
_entity_poly.type
_entity_poly.pdbx_seq_one_letter_code
_entity_poly.pdbx_strand_id
1 'polypeptide(L)' 'MNKKSNNITYFIITLMAIATAGLIYAATCPDCKGSGKGKTCWFCKGSGLNNARMKCAHCSGTGSSSCTTCSGRGTVKK' A
#
# COMPACT_ATOMS: atom_id res chain seq x y z
N MET A 1 32.68 35.88 -11.77
CA MET A 1 32.22 34.71 -12.54
C MET A 1 31.52 33.74 -11.59
N ASN A 2 30.18 33.62 -11.61
CA ASN A 2 29.44 32.68 -10.72
C ASN A 2 28.14 32.14 -11.35
N LYS A 3 28.10 31.94 -12.68
CA LYS A 3 26.90 31.49 -13.40
C LYS A 3 26.74 29.95 -13.46
N LYS A 4 27.74 29.19 -13.01
CA LYS A 4 27.81 27.71 -13.14
C LYS A 4 27.09 26.95 -12.01
N SER A 5 26.93 27.56 -10.83
CA SER A 5 26.28 26.95 -9.65
C SER A 5 24.75 26.87 -9.78
N ASN A 6 24.13 27.79 -10.53
CA ASN A 6 22.67 27.88 -10.65
C ASN A 6 22.06 26.74 -11.48
N ASN A 7 22.73 26.27 -12.53
CA ASN A 7 22.20 25.20 -13.40
C ASN A 7 22.26 23.82 -12.72
N ILE A 8 23.34 23.53 -11.99
CA ILE A 8 23.50 22.26 -11.28
C ILE A 8 22.48 22.18 -10.13
N THR A 9 22.33 23.26 -9.37
CA THR A 9 21.34 23.35 -8.29
C THR A 9 19.90 23.18 -8.81
N TYR A 10 19.55 23.77 -9.95
CA TYR A 10 18.24 23.58 -10.60
C TYR A 10 17.97 22.14 -11.02
N PHE A 11 18.99 21.46 -11.55
CA PHE A 11 18.89 20.06 -11.97
C PHE A 11 18.62 19.13 -10.79
N ILE A 12 19.27 19.39 -9.65
CA ILE A 12 19.06 18.61 -8.43
C ILE A 12 17.66 18.86 -7.84
N ILE A 13 17.21 20.12 -7.78
CA ILE A 13 15.87 20.46 -7.27
C ILE A 13 14.77 19.81 -8.11
N THR A 14 14.90 19.85 -9.44
CA THR A 14 13.91 19.24 -10.36
C THR A 14 13.89 17.72 -10.25
N LEU A 15 15.05 17.05 -10.13
CA LEU A 15 15.11 15.60 -9.90
C LEU A 15 14.45 15.20 -8.57
N MET A 16 14.70 15.96 -7.49
CA MET A 16 14.06 15.72 -6.19
C MET A 16 12.54 15.95 -6.25
N ALA A 17 12.08 16.95 -7.00
CA ALA A 17 10.65 17.19 -7.21
C ALA A 17 9.97 16.05 -8.02
N ILE A 18 10.64 15.51 -9.04
CA ILE A 18 10.11 14.39 -9.84
C ILE A 18 10.09 13.09 -9.02
N ALA A 19 11.16 12.82 -8.27
CA ALA A 19 11.24 11.64 -7.40
C ALA A 19 10.18 11.66 -6.30
N THR A 20 9.92 12.83 -5.71
CA THR A 20 8.88 12.98 -4.69
C THR A 20 7.48 12.92 -5.28
N ALA A 21 7.22 13.49 -6.47
CA ALA A 21 5.92 13.35 -7.15
C ALA A 21 5.55 11.88 -7.37
N GLY A 22 6.50 11.02 -7.76
CA GLY A 22 6.29 9.58 -7.91
C GLY A 22 5.87 8.85 -6.64
N LEU A 23 6.40 9.26 -5.47
CA LEU A 23 6.03 8.73 -4.15
C LEU A 23 4.67 9.24 -3.66
N ILE A 24 4.22 10.42 -4.12
CA ILE A 24 2.99 11.07 -3.66
C ILE A 24 1.74 10.53 -4.38
N TYR A 25 1.87 9.84 -5.50
CA TYR A 25 0.72 9.34 -6.27
C TYR A 25 -0.07 8.18 -5.63
N ALA A 26 0.41 7.59 -4.53
CA ALA A 26 -0.30 6.55 -3.81
C ALA A 26 -0.93 7.10 -2.52
N ALA A 27 -2.24 7.29 -2.52
CA ALA A 27 -2.98 7.69 -1.33
C ALA A 27 -3.34 6.45 -0.49
N THR A 28 -3.31 6.58 0.84
CA THR A 28 -3.81 5.55 1.75
C THR A 28 -5.27 5.22 1.42
N CYS A 29 -5.59 3.93 1.28
CA CYS A 29 -6.96 3.50 0.99
C CYS A 29 -7.86 3.83 2.19
N PRO A 30 -8.93 4.62 2.00
CA PRO A 30 -9.80 5.06 3.10
C PRO A 30 -10.55 3.87 3.72
N ASP A 31 -11.02 2.94 2.91
CA ASP A 31 -11.90 1.85 3.35
C ASP A 31 -11.21 0.86 4.29
N CYS A 32 -9.92 0.59 4.08
CA CYS A 32 -9.14 -0.31 4.93
C CYS A 32 -8.10 0.41 5.77
N LYS A 33 -8.08 1.75 5.76
CA LYS A 33 -7.13 2.60 6.49
C LYS A 33 -5.67 2.15 6.32
N GLY A 34 -5.28 1.81 5.09
CA GLY A 34 -3.92 1.35 4.80
C GLY A 34 -3.61 -0.12 5.06
N SER A 35 -4.49 -0.87 5.74
CA SER A 35 -4.19 -2.27 6.10
C SER A 35 -4.21 -3.25 4.93
N GLY A 36 -4.90 -2.91 3.84
CA GLY A 36 -5.19 -3.82 2.73
C GLY A 36 -6.20 -4.93 3.09
N LYS A 37 -6.66 -5.01 4.34
CA LYS A 37 -7.59 -6.06 4.80
C LYS A 37 -9.04 -5.62 4.61
N GLY A 38 -9.85 -6.54 4.13
CA GLY A 38 -11.30 -6.42 4.01
C GLY A 38 -12.00 -7.01 5.23
N LYS A 39 -13.14 -7.67 4.99
CA LYS A 39 -13.96 -8.25 6.07
C LYS A 39 -13.27 -9.46 6.69
N THR A 40 -13.58 -9.73 7.96
CA THR A 40 -13.16 -10.94 8.66
C THR A 40 -13.59 -12.19 7.88
N CYS A 41 -12.68 -13.15 7.75
CA CYS A 41 -12.96 -14.40 7.07
C CYS A 41 -13.99 -15.20 7.85
N TRP A 42 -15.15 -15.44 7.23
CA TRP A 42 -16.27 -16.14 7.85
C TRP A 42 -15.97 -17.61 8.19
N PHE A 43 -15.05 -18.25 7.45
CA PHE A 43 -14.68 -19.65 7.62
C PHE A 43 -13.80 -19.89 8.86
N CYS A 44 -12.78 -19.05 9.07
CA CYS A 44 -11.87 -19.17 10.22
C CYS A 44 -12.16 -18.17 11.35
N LYS A 45 -13.22 -17.37 11.22
CA LYS A 45 -13.62 -16.32 12.18
C LYS A 45 -12.49 -15.35 12.56
N GLY A 46 -11.57 -15.07 11.63
CA GLY A 46 -10.44 -14.18 11.87
C GLY A 46 -9.16 -14.85 12.35
N SER A 47 -9.20 -16.12 12.77
CA SER A 47 -8.01 -16.82 13.29
C SER A 47 -6.94 -17.09 12.23
N GLY A 48 -7.33 -17.16 10.95
CA GLY A 48 -6.45 -17.61 9.88
C GLY A 48 -6.21 -19.13 9.89
N LEU A 49 -6.86 -19.89 10.77
CA LEU A 49 -6.67 -21.33 10.89
C LEU A 49 -7.98 -22.11 10.67
N ASN A 50 -7.87 -23.34 10.19
CA ASN A 50 -8.98 -24.29 10.15
C ASN A 50 -9.04 -25.13 11.45
N ASN A 51 -10.00 -26.05 11.54
CA ASN A 51 -10.21 -26.89 12.73
C ASN A 51 -9.01 -27.79 13.05
N ALA A 52 -8.21 -28.16 12.05
CA ALA A 52 -6.97 -28.93 12.23
C ALA A 52 -5.76 -28.03 12.58
N ARG A 53 -5.97 -26.75 12.92
CA ARG A 53 -4.94 -25.74 13.16
C ARG A 53 -3.99 -25.51 11.97
N MET A 54 -4.42 -25.86 10.77
CA MET A 54 -3.71 -25.55 9.54
C MET A 54 -4.17 -24.23 8.96
N LYS A 55 -3.38 -23.65 8.06
CA LYS A 55 -3.69 -22.40 7.37
C LYS A 55 -5.08 -22.48 6.73
N CYS A 56 -5.95 -21.51 7.02
CA CYS A 56 -7.29 -21.47 6.44
C CYS A 56 -7.19 -21.23 4.93
N ALA A 57 -7.61 -22.20 4.12
CA ALA A 57 -7.57 -22.11 2.66
C ALA A 57 -8.39 -20.93 2.12
N HIS A 58 -9.53 -20.61 2.74
CA HIS A 58 -10.43 -19.56 2.26
C HIS A 58 -9.86 -18.14 2.37
N CYS A 59 -8.97 -17.90 3.33
CA CYS A 59 -8.27 -16.61 3.46
C CYS A 59 -6.76 -16.74 3.31
N SER A 60 -6.26 -17.89 2.87
CA SER A 60 -4.82 -18.20 2.85
C SER A 60 -4.11 -17.85 4.17
N GLY A 61 -4.81 -18.00 5.29
CA GLY A 61 -4.32 -17.74 6.65
C GLY A 61 -4.22 -16.28 7.09
N THR A 62 -4.72 -15.33 6.31
CA THR A 62 -4.70 -13.91 6.71
C THR A 62 -5.75 -13.56 7.78
N GLY A 63 -6.77 -14.41 7.95
CA GLY A 63 -7.93 -14.17 8.80
C GLY A 63 -8.96 -13.21 8.20
N SER A 64 -8.71 -12.65 7.02
CA SER A 64 -9.58 -11.64 6.39
C SER A 64 -9.56 -11.74 4.88
N SER A 65 -10.62 -11.28 4.22
CA SER A 65 -10.55 -11.05 2.76
C SER A 65 -9.59 -9.90 2.46
N SER A 66 -9.20 -9.74 1.20
CA SER A 66 -8.56 -8.50 0.75
C SER A 66 -9.58 -7.36 0.73
N CYS A 67 -9.12 -6.13 0.96
CA CYS A 67 -9.92 -4.94 0.73
C CYS A 67 -10.14 -4.79 -0.78
N THR A 68 -11.40 -4.73 -1.21
CA THR A 68 -11.76 -4.65 -2.64
C THR A 68 -11.27 -3.35 -3.26
N THR A 69 -11.41 -2.23 -2.54
CA THR A 69 -11.11 -0.87 -3.00
C THR A 69 -9.65 -0.67 -3.39
N CYS A 70 -8.72 -1.25 -2.62
CA CYS A 70 -7.28 -1.22 -2.93
C CYS A 70 -6.74 -2.56 -3.45
N SER A 71 -7.61 -3.56 -3.64
CA SER A 71 -7.24 -4.93 -4.03
C SER A 71 -6.15 -5.54 -3.12
N GLY A 72 -6.21 -5.26 -1.82
CA GLY A 72 -5.23 -5.76 -0.86
C GLY A 72 -3.96 -4.92 -0.70
N ARG A 73 -3.76 -3.86 -1.48
CA ARG A 73 -2.52 -3.06 -1.47
C ARG A 73 -2.41 -2.09 -0.29
N GLY A 74 -3.53 -1.71 0.32
CA GLY A 74 -3.58 -0.66 1.34
C GLY A 74 -3.53 0.76 0.77
N THR A 75 -3.26 0.93 -0.52
CA THR A 75 -3.19 2.23 -1.19
C THR A 75 -4.02 2.23 -2.48
N VAL A 76 -4.48 3.43 -2.87
CA VAL A 76 -5.14 3.70 -4.15
C VAL A 76 -4.30 4.71 -4.92
N LYS A 77 -4.21 4.53 -6.25
CA LYS A 77 -3.61 5.56 -7.10
C LYS A 77 -4.60 6.72 -7.19
N LYS A 78 -4.13 7.93 -6.93
CA LYS A 78 -4.94 9.14 -7.05
C LYS A 78 -4.78 9.76 -8.43
#